data_AF-A0A819TCY4-F1
#
_entry.id   AF-A0A819TCY4-F1
#
_cell.length_a   1.000
_cell.length_b   1.000
_cell.length_c   1.000
_cell.angle_alpha   90.00
_cell.angle_beta   90.00
_cell.angle_gamma   90.00
#
_symmetry.space_group_name_H-M   'P 1'
#
loop_
_entity.id
_entity.type
_entity.pdbx_description
1 polymer ?
#
loop_
_entity_poly.entity_id
_entity_poly.type
_entity_poly.pdbx_seq_one_letter_code
_entity_poly.pdbx_strand_id
1 'polypeptide(L)' 'MYVTFLACTDDESNAKYLSQWGRTMINVDIVDDYKSEREGVRQAKGFNYPFSFGDYIVKALIGAVDPQMDALDEY' A
#
# COMPACT_ATOMS: atom_id res chain seq x y z
N MET A 1 -4.30 -18.45 -1.08
CA MET A 1 -4.63 -17.52 -2.17
C MET A 1 -4.40 -16.13 -1.63
N TYR A 2 -3.73 -15.29 -2.41
CA TYR A 2 -3.36 -13.92 -2.05
C TYR A 2 -4.14 -12.95 -2.94
N VAL A 3 -4.58 -11.83 -2.39
CA VAL A 3 -5.35 -10.82 -3.11
C VAL A 3 -4.86 -9.43 -2.72
N THR A 4 -4.47 -8.63 -3.70
CA THR A 4 -4.21 -7.20 -3.51
C THR A 4 -5.31 -6.41 -4.19
N PHE A 5 -5.91 -5.45 -3.47
CA PHE A 5 -6.83 -4.48 -4.04
C PHE A 5 -6.10 -3.17 -4.30
N LEU A 6 -6.20 -2.66 -5.52
CA LEU A 6 -5.76 -1.31 -5.83
C LEU A 6 -6.92 -0.34 -5.59
N ALA A 7 -6.81 0.43 -4.51
CA ALA A 7 -7.79 1.43 -4.12
C ALA A 7 -7.53 2.72 -4.91
N CYS A 8 -8.34 2.93 -5.96
CA CYS A 8 -8.34 4.18 -6.74
C CYS A 8 -9.61 4.97 -6.42
N THR A 9 -9.77 5.40 -5.18
CA THR A 9 -10.94 6.15 -4.72
C THR A 9 -10.52 7.35 -3.88
N ASP A 10 -11.19 8.47 -4.09
CA ASP A 10 -11.10 9.69 -3.27
C ASP A 10 -12.21 9.76 -2.20
N ASP A 11 -13.07 8.75 -2.13
CA ASP A 11 -14.10 8.63 -1.11
C ASP A 11 -13.48 8.07 0.19
N GLU A 12 -13.40 8.91 1.21
CA GLU A 12 -12.82 8.56 2.51
C GLU A 12 -13.52 7.37 3.18
N SER A 13 -14.82 7.19 2.95
CA SER A 13 -15.56 6.06 3.53
C SER A 13 -15.12 4.74 2.89
N ASN A 14 -14.85 4.75 1.58
CA ASN A 14 -14.32 3.61 0.86
C ASN A 14 -12.88 3.28 1.29
N ALA A 15 -12.01 4.28 1.30
CA ALA A 15 -10.63 4.13 1.73
C ALA A 15 -10.55 3.55 3.15
N LYS A 16 -11.42 4.01 4.05
CA LYS A 16 -11.44 3.57 5.45
C LYS A 16 -11.80 2.09 5.61
N TYR A 17 -12.86 1.60 4.96
CA TYR A 17 -13.20 0.19 5.11
C TYR A 17 -12.22 -0.72 4.37
N LEU A 18 -11.66 -0.28 3.24
CA LEU A 18 -10.63 -1.03 2.53
C LEU A 18 -9.39 -1.17 3.42
N SER A 19 -8.87 -0.08 3.98
CA SER A 19 -7.76 -0.12 4.94
C SER A 19 -8.04 -1.06 6.13
N GLN A 20 -9.28 -1.12 6.63
CA GLN A 20 -9.66 -2.11 7.65
C GLN A 20 -9.53 -3.55 7.17
N TRP A 21 -9.84 -3.85 5.91
CA TRP A 21 -9.67 -5.19 5.34
C TRP A 21 -8.20 -5.59 5.30
N GLY A 22 -7.30 -4.73 4.83
CA GLY A 22 -5.85 -5.01 4.82
C GLY A 22 -5.31 -5.36 6.21
N ARG A 23 -5.81 -4.69 7.26
CA ARG A 23 -5.38 -4.92 8.66
C ARG A 23 -5.99 -6.16 9.32
N THR A 24 -7.12 -6.66 8.83
CA THR A 24 -7.91 -7.69 9.54
C THR A 24 -8.00 -9.01 8.79
N MET A 25 -7.79 -9.01 7.47
CA MET A 25 -7.86 -10.19 6.63
C MET A 25 -6.46 -10.75 6.34
N ILE A 26 -6.34 -12.08 6.40
CA ILE A 26 -5.08 -12.77 6.13
C ILE A 26 -4.88 -12.87 4.60
N ASN A 27 -3.66 -12.63 4.12
CA ASN A 27 -3.28 -12.70 2.70
C ASN A 27 -3.98 -11.66 1.81
N VAL A 28 -4.42 -10.55 2.41
CA VAL A 28 -5.05 -9.42 1.72
C VAL A 28 -4.21 -8.18 1.95
N ASP A 29 -4.00 -7.43 0.88
CA ASP A 29 -3.31 -6.14 0.90
C ASP A 29 -4.15 -5.09 0.14
N ILE A 30 -4.04 -3.84 0.56
CA ILE A 30 -4.74 -2.69 0.01
C ILE A 30 -3.69 -1.65 -0.32
N VAL A 31 -3.54 -1.38 -1.61
CA VAL A 31 -2.55 -0.43 -2.11
C VAL A 31 -3.30 0.76 -2.70
N ASP A 32 -2.99 1.96 -2.21
CA ASP A 32 -3.56 3.21 -2.72
C ASP A 32 -2.91 3.60 -4.05
N ASP A 33 -3.35 4.72 -4.64
CA ASP A 33 -2.70 5.23 -5.84
C ASP A 33 -1.23 5.62 -5.58
N TYR A 34 -0.41 5.56 -6.63
CA TYR A 34 1.03 5.84 -6.54
C TYR A 34 1.39 7.16 -5.82
N LYS A 35 0.59 8.22 -5.95
CA LYS A 35 0.93 9.50 -5.31
C LYS A 35 0.76 9.42 -3.80
N SER A 36 -0.34 8.82 -3.35
CA SER A 36 -0.67 8.62 -1.94
C SER A 36 0.34 7.66 -1.30
N GLU A 37 0.63 6.54 -1.97
CA GLU A 37 1.65 5.57 -1.56
C GLU A 37 3.04 6.19 -1.43
N ARG A 38 3.48 6.94 -2.44
CA ARG A 38 4.79 7.61 -2.39
C ARG A 38 4.88 8.60 -1.24
N GLU A 39 3.77 9.27 -0.92
CA GLU A 39 3.74 10.20 0.20
C GLU A 39 3.80 9.46 1.54
N GLY A 40 3.09 8.34 1.70
CA GLY A 40 3.22 7.45 2.86
C GLY A 40 4.66 6.95 3.06
N VAL A 41 5.28 6.41 2.00
CA VAL A 41 6.69 5.99 2.03
C VAL A 41 7.62 7.14 2.41
N ARG A 42 7.39 8.36 1.93
CA ARG A 42 8.20 9.53 2.31
C ARG A 42 8.01 9.94 3.76
N GLN A 43 6.80 9.81 4.30
CA GLN A 43 6.51 10.08 5.70
C GLN A 43 7.18 9.05 6.61
N ALA A 44 7.17 7.77 6.24
CA ALA A 44 7.80 6.69 7.00
C ALA A 44 9.34 6.67 6.88
N LYS A 45 9.87 6.80 5.66
CA LYS A 45 11.31 6.61 5.35
C LYS A 45 12.11 7.90 5.16
N GLY A 46 11.43 9.02 5.03
CA GLY A 46 12.02 10.34 4.75
C GLY A 46 12.00 10.72 3.25
N PHE A 47 12.03 12.04 2.99
CA PHE A 47 11.89 12.61 1.65
C PHE A 47 12.92 12.18 0.60
N ASN A 48 14.10 11.73 1.04
CA ASN A 48 15.18 11.28 0.17
C ASN A 48 15.15 9.78 -0.10
N TYR A 49 14.21 9.04 0.48
CA TYR A 49 14.08 7.61 0.22
C TYR A 49 13.70 7.38 -1.26
N PRO A 50 14.45 6.53 -1.98
CA PRO A 50 14.18 6.28 -3.39
C PRO A 50 12.96 5.35 -3.51
N PHE A 51 11.82 5.92 -3.87
CA PHE A 51 10.61 5.18 -4.21
C PHE A 51 10.10 5.64 -5.58
N SER A 52 10.20 4.73 -6.54
CA SER A 52 9.84 4.95 -7.93
C SER A 52 8.49 4.29 -8.28
N PHE A 53 8.00 4.55 -9.48
CA PHE A 53 6.82 3.87 -9.99
C PHE A 53 7.05 2.35 -10.15
N GLY A 54 8.29 1.92 -10.42
CA GLY A 54 8.61 0.49 -10.48
C GLY A 54 8.45 -0.20 -9.13
N ASP A 55 8.90 0.46 -8.05
CA ASP A 55 8.76 -0.05 -6.68
C ASP A 55 7.28 -0.16 -6.28
N TYR A 56 6.48 0.83 -6.68
CA TYR A 56 5.02 0.80 -6.53
C TYR A 56 4.37 -0.40 -7.25
N ILE A 57 4.76 -0.67 -8.50
CA ILE A 57 4.24 -1.84 -9.22
C ILE A 57 4.61 -3.14 -8.52
N VAL A 58 5.84 -3.25 -7.98
CA VAL A 58 6.23 -4.43 -7.20
C VAL A 58 5.38 -4.53 -5.94
N LYS A 59 5.25 -3.47 -5.14
CA LYS A 59 4.37 -3.44 -3.96
C LYS A 59 2.95 -3.89 -4.31
N ALA A 60 2.34 -3.33 -5.35
CA ALA A 60 1.00 -3.69 -5.82
C ALA A 60 0.82 -5.16 -6.23
N LEU A 61 1.90 -5.84 -6.65
CA LEU A 61 1.86 -7.24 -7.10
C LEU A 61 2.13 -8.23 -5.98
N ILE A 62 2.98 -7.87 -5.01
CA ILE A 62 3.49 -8.81 -4.00
C ILE A 62 3.23 -8.42 -2.55
N GLY A 63 2.64 -7.25 -2.27
CA GLY A 63 2.42 -6.78 -0.89
C GLY A 63 1.60 -7.75 -0.04
N ALA A 64 0.55 -8.37 -0.61
CA ALA A 64 -0.21 -9.42 0.08
C ALA A 64 0.63 -10.66 0.45
N VAL A 65 1.73 -10.92 -0.26
CA VAL A 65 2.60 -12.08 -0.09
C VAL A 65 3.80 -11.76 0.80
N ASP A 66 4.36 -10.57 0.66
CA ASP A 66 5.57 -10.12 1.37
C ASP A 66 5.24 -8.96 2.33
N PRO A 67 5.15 -9.24 3.65
CA PRO A 67 4.86 -8.23 4.66
C PRO A 67 5.87 -7.09 4.73
N GLN A 68 7.11 -7.29 4.23
CA GLN A 68 8.09 -6.21 4.19
C GLN A 68 7.74 -5.17 3.12
N MET A 69 7.16 -5.62 2.01
CA MET A 69 6.69 -4.74 0.95
C MET A 69 5.41 -4.02 1.34
N ASP A 70 4.50 -4.72 2.02
CA ASP A 70 3.30 -4.13 2.62
C ASP A 70 3.68 -3.02 3.61
N ALA A 71 4.63 -3.25 4.51
CA ALA A 71 5.01 -2.29 5.54
C ALA A 71 5.83 -1.06 5.08
N LEU A 72 6.15 -0.92 3.78
CA LEU A 72 7.06 0.12 3.27
C LEU A 72 6.64 1.56 3.60
N ASP A 73 5.35 1.83 3.67
CA ASP A 73 4.73 3.12 3.96
C ASP A 73 4.30 3.28 5.43
N GLU A 74 4.49 2.24 6.26
CA GLU A 74 4.15 2.28 7.70
C GLU A 74 5.36 2.49 8.63
N TYR A 75 6.50 1.83 8.39
CA TYR A 75 7.72 1.90 9.24
C TYR A 75 8.98 1.71 8.42
#